data_AF-A0A7U7HGK8-F1
#
_entry.id   AF-A0A7U7HGK8-F1
#
_cell.length_a   1.000
_cell.length_b   1.000
_cell.length_c   1.000
_cell.angle_alpha   90.00
_cell.angle_beta   90.00
_cell.angle_gamma   90.00
#
_symmetry.space_group_name_H-M   'P 1'
#
loop_
_entity.id
_entity.type
_entity.pdbx_description
1 polymer ?
#
loop_
_entity_poly.entity_id
_entity_poly.type
_entity_poly.pdbx_seq_one_letter_code
_entity_poly.pdbx_strand_id
1 'polypeptide(L)'
;MFTLRWSVFALFILLPLQAQEIDWDKINSNTIFNLIARQQIDQISYGTNIIQMGDYNNAELSLNARTNIVVKQLGDFNTLYFINSFTDKESKAAITAQGNNNIIDVTGSNSISDGVQINVKGDNKTVFMRNY
;
A
#
# COMPACT_ATOMS: atom_id res chain seq x y z
N MET A 1 -14.14 -51.33 27.54
CA MET A 1 -14.75 -50.00 27.38
C MET A 1 -13.65 -48.99 27.08
N PHE A 2 -13.26 -48.87 25.81
CA PHE A 2 -12.39 -47.78 25.37
C PHE A 2 -13.19 -46.50 25.50
N THR A 3 -12.79 -45.63 26.41
CA THR A 3 -13.52 -44.41 26.73
C THR A 3 -13.48 -43.48 25.52
N LEU A 4 -14.68 -43.21 24.97
CA LEU A 4 -14.97 -42.33 23.83
C LEU A 4 -14.23 -40.98 23.87
N ARG A 5 -13.78 -40.57 25.05
CA ARG A 5 -12.98 -39.37 25.32
C ARG A 5 -11.63 -39.34 24.59
N TRP A 6 -10.93 -40.47 24.43
CA TRP A 6 -9.62 -40.49 23.76
C TRP A 6 -9.72 -40.47 22.24
N SER A 7 -10.83 -40.99 21.70
CA SER A 7 -11.10 -41.00 20.25
C SER A 7 -11.22 -39.59 19.68
N VAL A 8 -11.73 -38.63 20.46
CA VAL A 8 -11.84 -37.23 20.05
C VAL A 8 -10.47 -36.58 19.92
N PHE A 9 -9.54 -36.83 20.85
CA PHE A 9 -8.16 -36.30 20.75
C PHE A 9 -7.39 -36.91 19.58
N ALA A 10 -7.58 -38.19 19.28
CA ALA A 10 -6.98 -38.83 18.11
C ALA A 10 -7.48 -38.21 16.78
N LEU A 11 -8.76 -37.79 16.74
CA LEU A 11 -9.33 -37.12 15.57
C LEU A 11 -8.68 -35.76 15.30
N PHE A 12 -8.30 -35.00 16.34
CA PHE A 12 -7.64 -33.70 16.18
C PHE A 12 -6.19 -33.80 15.69
N ILE A 13 -5.50 -34.93 15.91
CA ILE A 13 -4.12 -35.15 15.46
C ILE A 13 -4.07 -35.57 13.98
N LEU A 14 -5.15 -36.16 13.45
CA LEU A 14 -5.25 -36.64 12.07
C LEU A 14 -5.80 -35.61 11.08
N LEU A 15 -6.31 -34.47 11.57
CA LEU A 15 -6.64 -33.36 10.70
C LEU A 15 -5.32 -32.71 10.26
N PRO A 16 -5.01 -32.66 8.95
CA PRO A 16 -3.87 -31.90 8.48
C PRO A 16 -4.13 -30.44 8.84
N LEU A 17 -3.46 -29.98 9.89
CA LEU A 17 -3.24 -28.56 10.11
C LEU A 17 -2.44 -28.09 8.89
N GLN A 18 -3.14 -27.58 7.89
CA GLN A 18 -2.53 -26.83 6.79
C GLN A 18 -1.98 -25.54 7.43
N ALA A 19 -0.88 -25.66 8.16
CA ALA A 19 -0.05 -24.52 8.48
C ALA A 19 0.40 -23.97 7.13
N GLN A 20 0.02 -22.73 6.83
CA GLN A 20 0.46 -22.07 5.62
C GLN A 20 1.97 -21.90 5.73
N GLU A 21 2.72 -22.83 5.14
CA GLU A 21 4.17 -22.76 5.10
C GLU A 21 4.55 -21.67 4.09
N ILE A 22 4.80 -20.47 4.61
CA ILE A 22 5.49 -19.43 3.86
C ILE A 22 6.95 -19.87 3.84
N ASP A 23 7.40 -20.31 2.67
CA ASP A 23 8.80 -20.60 2.41
C ASP A 23 9.57 -19.27 2.37
N TRP A 24 10.11 -18.87 3.52
CA TRP A 24 10.79 -17.59 3.71
C TRP A 24 12.05 -17.46 2.84
N ASP A 25 12.68 -18.58 2.47
CA ASP A 25 13.86 -18.59 1.61
C ASP A 25 13.52 -18.27 0.14
N LYS A 26 12.25 -18.41 -0.24
CA LYS A 26 11.74 -18.04 -1.57
C LYS A 26 11.25 -16.59 -1.65
N ILE A 27 11.29 -15.84 -0.56
CA ILE A 27 10.93 -14.41 -0.56
C ILE A 27 12.12 -13.58 -1.02
N ASN A 28 11.93 -12.87 -2.13
CA ASN A 28 12.86 -11.89 -2.67
C ASN A 28 12.07 -10.76 -3.37
N SER A 29 12.77 -9.82 -3.99
CA SER A 29 12.17 -8.67 -4.68
C SER A 29 11.15 -9.05 -5.76
N ASN A 30 11.28 -10.21 -6.40
CA ASN A 30 10.35 -10.68 -7.41
C ASN A 30 9.10 -11.37 -6.83
N THR A 31 9.18 -11.92 -5.62
CA THR A 31 8.13 -12.75 -5.03
C THR A 31 7.39 -12.08 -3.87
N ILE A 32 7.95 -11.01 -3.29
CA ILE A 32 7.36 -10.29 -2.16
C ILE A 32 5.96 -9.73 -2.46
N PHE A 33 5.67 -9.34 -3.70
CA PHE A 33 4.34 -8.85 -4.09
C PHE A 33 3.25 -9.92 -3.98
N ASN A 34 3.56 -11.17 -4.27
CA ASN A 34 2.61 -12.26 -4.12
C ASN A 34 2.24 -12.49 -2.64
N LEU A 35 3.18 -12.20 -1.73
CA LEU A 35 2.95 -12.29 -0.29
C LEU A 35 2.08 -11.12 0.22
N ILE A 36 2.42 -9.89 -0.17
CA ILE A 36 1.67 -8.68 0.20
C ILE A 36 0.24 -8.75 -0.36
N ALA A 37 0.08 -9.13 -1.63
CA ALA A 37 -1.22 -9.26 -2.27
C ALA A 37 -2.09 -10.33 -1.58
N ARG A 38 -1.50 -11.45 -1.14
CA ARG A 38 -2.22 -12.46 -0.35
C ARG A 38 -2.70 -11.92 1.00
N GLN A 39 -1.92 -11.06 1.64
CA GLN A 39 -2.29 -10.43 2.92
C GLN A 39 -3.35 -9.33 2.75
N GLN A 40 -3.41 -8.66 1.60
CA GLN A 40 -4.32 -7.55 1.35
C GLN A 40 -5.75 -7.96 0.96
N ILE A 41 -6.04 -9.24 0.66
CA ILE A 41 -7.37 -9.68 0.19
C ILE A 41 -8.49 -9.43 1.24
N ASP A 42 -8.15 -9.30 2.52
CA ASP A 42 -9.14 -9.05 3.59
C ASP A 42 -9.26 -7.58 4.04
N GLN A 43 -8.49 -6.65 3.47
CA GLN A 43 -8.60 -5.22 3.81
C GLN A 43 -9.36 -4.45 2.73
N ILE A 44 -10.65 -4.28 2.97
CA ILE A 44 -11.38 -3.12 2.43
C ILE A 44 -10.55 -1.88 2.80
N SER A 45 -9.94 -1.24 1.80
CA SER A 45 -8.92 -0.20 1.94
C SER A 45 -9.46 1.06 2.63
N TYR A 46 -9.53 1.04 3.96
CA TYR A 46 -9.62 2.21 4.81
C TYR A 46 -8.20 2.52 5.28
N GLY A 47 -7.54 3.52 4.68
CA GLY A 47 -6.21 3.95 5.10
C GLY A 47 -5.31 4.44 3.97
N THR A 48 -4.11 4.85 4.37
CA THR A 48 -3.03 5.25 3.45
C THR A 48 -2.19 4.04 3.07
N ASN A 49 -1.94 3.84 1.77
CA ASN A 49 -1.10 2.76 1.26
C ASN A 49 -0.04 3.32 0.32
N ILE A 50 1.21 2.87 0.48
CA ILE A 50 2.36 3.32 -0.31
C ILE A 50 3.10 2.09 -0.82
N ILE A 51 3.22 1.99 -2.14
CA ILE A 51 3.97 0.93 -2.82
C ILE A 51 5.07 1.59 -3.65
N GLN A 52 6.32 1.20 -3.40
CA GLN A 52 7.49 1.69 -4.11
C GLN A 52 8.25 0.50 -4.70
N MET A 53 8.48 0.52 -6.00
CA MET A 53 9.25 -0.50 -6.74
C MET A 53 10.35 0.17 -7.53
N GLY A 54 11.60 -0.14 -7.21
CA GLY A 54 12.80 0.48 -7.75
C GLY A 54 13.65 1.09 -6.64
N ASP A 55 14.83 1.55 -7.01
CA ASP A 55 15.83 2.06 -6.09
C ASP A 55 15.61 3.56 -5.80
N TYR A 56 15.91 3.98 -4.57
CA TYR A 56 15.91 5.39 -4.16
C TYR A 56 14.60 6.16 -4.39
N ASN A 57 13.45 5.47 -4.37
CA ASN A 57 12.16 6.14 -4.31
C ASN A 57 11.94 6.76 -2.92
N ASN A 58 11.35 7.96 -2.87
CA ASN A 58 11.00 8.66 -1.64
C ASN A 58 9.52 9.09 -1.68
N ALA A 59 8.83 8.93 -0.56
CA ALA A 59 7.47 9.41 -0.37
C ALA A 59 7.32 9.99 1.04
N GLU A 60 7.12 11.30 1.12
CA GLU A 60 6.87 12.02 2.37
C GLU A 60 5.42 12.53 2.40
N LEU A 61 4.69 12.16 3.45
CA LEU A 61 3.27 12.45 3.59
C LEU A 61 2.98 13.10 4.95
N SER A 62 2.29 14.23 4.93
CA SER A 62 1.73 14.90 6.11
C SER A 62 0.21 14.91 5.99
N LEU A 63 -0.45 13.98 6.68
CA LEU A 63 -1.88 13.69 6.54
C LEU A 63 -2.63 13.96 7.85
N ASN A 64 -3.91 14.34 7.75
CA ASN A 64 -4.85 14.26 8.87
C ASN A 64 -5.47 12.84 8.98
N ALA A 65 -6.24 12.60 10.06
CA ALA A 65 -6.92 11.33 10.30
C ALA A 65 -8.05 10.97 9.31
N ARG A 66 -8.43 11.90 8.41
CA ARG A 66 -9.54 11.77 7.44
C ARG A 66 -9.05 11.71 5.99
N THR A 67 -7.74 11.63 5.78
CA THR A 67 -7.14 11.56 4.45
C THR A 67 -6.75 10.13 4.14
N ASN A 68 -7.27 9.63 3.03
CA ASN A 68 -6.91 8.33 2.47
C ASN A 68 -6.16 8.55 1.16
N ILE A 69 -4.93 8.06 1.07
CA ILE A 69 -4.13 8.17 -0.15
C ILE A 69 -3.49 6.86 -0.52
N VAL A 70 -3.54 6.55 -1.81
CA VAL A 70 -2.81 5.43 -2.40
C VAL A 70 -1.67 5.98 -3.26
N VAL A 71 -0.44 5.59 -2.97
CA VAL A 71 0.76 5.97 -3.69
C VAL A 71 1.38 4.75 -4.34
N LYS A 72 1.74 4.86 -5.63
CA LYS A 72 2.46 3.83 -6.38
C LYS A 72 3.60 4.46 -7.17
N GLN A 73 4.84 4.12 -6.84
CA GLN A 73 6.04 4.54 -7.57
C GLN A 73 6.69 3.33 -8.23
N LEU A 74 6.83 3.36 -9.56
CA LEU A 74 7.39 2.29 -10.38
C LEU A 74 8.56 2.82 -11.20
N GLY A 75 9.78 2.44 -10.85
CA GLY A 75 11.03 2.96 -11.38
C GLY A 75 11.89 3.55 -10.28
N ASP A 76 13.02 4.14 -10.64
CA ASP A 76 14.03 4.59 -9.68
C ASP A 76 13.96 6.11 -9.45
N PHE A 77 14.39 6.56 -8.28
CA PHE A 77 14.55 7.98 -7.94
C PHE A 77 13.25 8.82 -8.02
N ASN A 78 12.06 8.21 -7.89
CA ASN A 78 10.82 8.98 -7.83
C ASN A 78 10.65 9.61 -6.45
N THR A 79 10.21 10.87 -6.41
CA THR A 79 10.00 11.63 -5.18
C THR A 79 8.55 12.12 -5.11
N LEU A 80 7.89 11.86 -3.99
CA LEU A 80 6.58 12.41 -3.66
C LEU A 80 6.64 13.22 -2.37
N TYR A 81 6.09 14.43 -2.40
CA TYR A 81 5.71 15.22 -1.23
C TYR A 81 4.19 15.43 -1.26
N PHE A 82 3.48 15.01 -0.22
CA PHE A 82 2.03 15.17 -0.13
C PHE A 82 1.61 15.73 1.22
N ILE A 83 1.08 16.95 1.24
CA ILE A 83 0.68 17.65 2.46
C ILE A 83 -0.82 17.95 2.40
N ASN A 84 -1.59 17.23 3.21
CA ASN A 84 -3.03 17.35 3.39
C ASN A 84 -3.39 17.18 4.87
N SER A 85 -2.82 18.04 5.71
CA SER A 85 -3.05 18.07 7.16
C SER A 85 -3.94 19.24 7.60
N PHE A 86 -4.30 20.15 6.69
CA PHE A 86 -4.88 21.46 7.03
C PHE A 86 -6.42 21.50 7.10
N THR A 87 -7.10 20.44 6.67
CA THR A 87 -8.58 20.41 6.61
C THR A 87 -9.15 19.31 7.49
N ASP A 88 -10.39 19.47 7.94
CA ASP A 88 -11.15 18.41 8.59
C ASP A 88 -12.03 17.64 7.61
N LYS A 89 -12.01 18.00 6.32
CA LYS A 89 -12.80 17.32 5.29
C LYS A 89 -12.15 15.98 4.93
N GLU A 90 -12.98 14.95 4.74
CA GLU A 90 -12.51 13.69 4.14
C GLU A 90 -11.94 13.96 2.75
N SER A 91 -10.80 13.37 2.45
CA SER A 91 -10.14 13.50 1.15
C SER A 91 -9.57 12.16 0.72
N LYS A 92 -9.82 11.82 -0.54
CA LYS A 92 -9.26 10.64 -1.20
C LYS A 92 -8.33 11.05 -2.32
N ALA A 93 -7.13 10.47 -2.37
CA ALA A 93 -6.16 10.74 -3.42
C ALA A 93 -5.53 9.44 -3.94
N ALA A 94 -5.19 9.40 -5.22
CA ALA A 94 -4.37 8.35 -5.80
C ALA A 94 -3.24 8.96 -6.63
N ILE A 95 -2.00 8.58 -6.35
CA ILE A 95 -0.82 9.08 -7.05
C ILE A 95 -0.04 7.90 -7.59
N THR A 96 0.17 7.88 -8.91
CA THR A 96 1.00 6.89 -9.59
C THR A 96 2.10 7.58 -10.39
N ALA A 97 3.35 7.18 -10.16
CA ALA A 97 4.49 7.54 -10.98
C ALA A 97 5.06 6.28 -11.62
N GLN A 98 5.18 6.27 -12.96
CA GLN A 98 5.79 5.19 -13.73
C GLN A 98 6.89 5.75 -14.62
N GLY A 99 8.12 5.39 -14.32
CA GLY A 99 9.35 5.93 -14.92
C GLY A 99 10.33 6.36 -13.84
N ASN A 100 11.41 7.00 -14.25
CA ASN A 100 12.51 7.37 -13.37
C ASN A 100 12.57 8.87 -13.12
N ASN A 101 13.05 9.25 -11.94
CA ASN A 101 13.32 10.65 -11.59
C ASN A 101 12.10 11.57 -11.74
N ASN A 102 10.91 11.09 -11.37
CA ASN A 102 9.71 11.91 -11.34
C ASN A 102 9.54 12.59 -9.97
N ILE A 103 9.13 13.85 -9.99
CA ILE A 103 8.88 14.64 -8.78
C ILE A 103 7.40 15.01 -8.77
N ILE A 104 6.70 14.66 -7.69
CA ILE A 104 5.31 15.04 -7.47
C ILE A 104 5.25 15.76 -6.13
N ASP A 105 4.75 16.99 -6.13
CA ASP A 105 4.56 17.78 -4.91
C ASP A 105 3.13 18.32 -4.88
N VAL A 106 2.34 17.86 -3.91
CA VAL A 106 0.97 18.28 -3.67
C VAL A 106 0.90 18.89 -2.28
N THR A 107 0.48 20.15 -2.20
CA THR A 107 0.29 20.84 -0.92
C THR A 107 -1.07 21.51 -0.86
N GLY A 108 -1.74 21.34 0.27
CA GLY A 108 -3.03 21.95 0.55
C GLY A 108 -4.20 21.06 0.15
N SER A 109 -5.40 21.44 0.59
CA SER A 109 -6.58 20.61 0.47
C SER A 109 -7.85 21.46 0.41
N ASN A 110 -8.56 21.37 -0.71
CA ASN A 110 -9.85 22.01 -0.93
C ASN A 110 -10.82 21.04 -1.64
N SER A 111 -11.94 21.56 -2.15
CA SER A 111 -12.94 20.74 -2.84
C SER A 111 -12.41 20.01 -4.08
N ILE A 112 -11.34 20.47 -4.71
CA ILE A 112 -10.70 19.84 -5.88
C ILE A 112 -9.82 18.66 -5.47
N SER A 113 -9.35 18.64 -4.22
CA SER A 113 -8.46 17.58 -3.72
C SER A 113 -9.20 16.27 -3.41
N ASP A 114 -10.53 16.31 -3.32
CA ASP A 114 -11.34 15.13 -3.05
C ASP A 114 -11.50 14.29 -4.33
N GLY A 115 -10.98 13.07 -4.30
CA GLY A 115 -10.98 12.14 -5.43
C GLY A 115 -9.88 12.41 -6.47
N VAL A 116 -8.86 13.22 -6.13
CA VAL A 116 -7.79 13.57 -7.08
C VAL A 116 -6.99 12.33 -7.48
N GLN A 117 -6.68 12.22 -8.77
CA GLN A 117 -5.83 11.17 -9.31
C GLN A 117 -4.72 11.80 -10.16
N ILE A 118 -3.48 11.52 -9.80
CA ILE A 118 -2.29 11.98 -10.53
C ILE A 118 -1.60 10.74 -11.10
N ASN A 119 -1.50 10.67 -12.42
CA ASN A 119 -0.77 9.60 -13.10
C ASN A 119 0.32 10.21 -13.98
N VAL A 120 1.57 9.92 -13.64
CA VAL A 120 2.75 10.40 -14.34
C VAL A 120 3.41 9.21 -15.01
N LYS A 121 3.59 9.28 -16.33
CA LYS A 121 4.25 8.25 -17.12
C LYS A 121 5.43 8.83 -17.91
N GLY A 122 6.55 8.12 -17.87
CA GLY A 122 7.84 8.51 -18.46
C GLY A 122 8.80 9.08 -17.44
N ASP A 123 9.97 9.52 -17.91
CA ASP A 123 11.08 9.94 -17.02
C ASP A 123 11.18 11.45 -16.90
N ASN A 124 11.77 11.94 -15.80
CA ASN A 124 12.08 13.35 -15.57
C ASN A 124 10.85 14.27 -15.65
N LYS A 125 9.71 13.84 -15.12
CA LYS A 125 8.49 14.64 -15.06
C LYS A 125 8.37 15.30 -13.70
N THR A 126 7.73 16.47 -13.70
CA THR A 126 7.49 17.22 -12.48
C THR A 126 6.04 17.69 -12.44
N VAL A 127 5.35 17.39 -11.34
CA VAL A 127 3.99 17.83 -11.08
C VAL A 127 3.99 18.62 -9.77
N PHE A 128 3.53 19.87 -9.84
CA PHE A 128 3.29 20.70 -8.68
C PHE A 128 1.80 21.03 -8.60
N MET A 129 1.18 20.74 -7.46
CA MET A 129 -0.21 21.06 -7.16
C MET A 129 -0.30 21.84 -5.85
N ARG A 130 -1.05 22.94 -5.88
CA ARG A 130 -1.34 23.79 -4.72
C ARG A 130 -2.84 24.03 -4.63
N ASN A 131 -3.44 23.58 -3.54
CA ASN A 131 -4.88 23.71 -3.31
C ASN A 131 -5.12 24.51 -2.02
N TYR A 132 -5.55 25.75 -2.17
CA TYR A 132 -5.92 26.64 -1.05
C TYR A 132 -7.45 26.75 -0.93
#